data_AF-A0A353RPJ8-F1
#
_entry.id   AF-A0A353RPJ8-F1
#
_cell.length_a   1.000
_cell.length_b   1.000
_cell.length_c   1.000
_cell.angle_alpha   90.00
_cell.angle_beta   90.00
_cell.angle_gamma   90.00
#
_symmetry.space_group_name_H-M   'P 1'
#
loop_
_entity.id
_entity.type
_entity.pdbx_description
1 polymer ?
#
loop_
_entity_poly.entity_id
_entity_poly.type
_entity_poly.pdbx_seq_one_letter_code
_entity_poly.pdbx_strand_id
1 'polypeptide(L)'
;GLRLVTLNVDNYFHDLEMHPKDEFGDYDFETPQALDLPLINQHLTALLNGQEVQLPYYDFKTGKRSEKTTPMRLESNEIILIDSLHGLYP
;
A
#
# COMPACT_ATOMS: atom_id res chain seq x y z
N GLY A 1 17.91 -14.70 13.71
CA GLY A 1 17.69 -14.97 12.28
C GLY A 1 16.83 -13.87 11.71
N LEU A 2 16.99 -13.55 10.43
CA LEU A 2 16.16 -12.55 9.74
C LEU A 2 14.74 -13.10 9.54
N ARG A 3 13.72 -12.26 9.72
CA ARG A 3 12.31 -12.58 9.48
C ARG A 3 11.76 -11.68 8.38
N LEU A 4 10.89 -12.22 7.53
CA LEU A 4 10.23 -11.44 6.49
C LEU A 4 8.86 -11.00 6.99
N VAL A 5 8.53 -9.73 6.77
CA VAL A 5 7.19 -9.18 7.00
C VAL A 5 6.69 -8.58 5.69
N THR A 6 5.49 -8.93 5.27
CA THR A 6 4.94 -8.51 3.98
C THR A 6 4.16 -7.20 4.13
N LEU A 7 4.53 -6.20 3.34
CA LEU A 7 3.74 -4.99 3.16
C LEU A 7 3.02 -5.10 1.81
N ASN A 8 1.72 -5.41 1.87
CA ASN A 8 0.88 -5.43 0.68
C ASN A 8 0.49 -3.99 0.29
N VAL A 9 1.04 -3.49 -0.81
CA VAL A 9 0.80 -2.11 -1.27
C VAL A 9 -0.56 -1.93 -1.93
N ASP A 10 -1.21 -3.00 -2.39
CA ASP A 10 -2.54 -2.92 -2.99
C ASP A 10 -3.59 -2.43 -1.97
N ASN A 11 -3.33 -2.62 -0.67
CA ASN A 11 -4.14 -2.02 0.38
C ASN A 11 -4.17 -0.48 0.37
N TYR A 12 -3.23 0.14 -0.36
CA TYR A 12 -3.10 1.58 -0.53
C TYR A 12 -3.73 2.08 -1.83
N PHE A 13 -4.52 1.26 -2.53
CA PHE A 13 -5.37 1.76 -3.61
C PHE A 13 -6.29 2.88 -3.11
N HIS A 14 -6.51 3.90 -3.94
CA HIS A 14 -7.58 4.86 -3.76
C HIS A 14 -8.95 4.17 -3.92
N ASP A 15 -10.04 4.80 -3.48
CA ASP A 15 -11.36 4.27 -3.82
C ASP A 15 -11.58 4.29 -5.34
N LEU A 16 -12.40 3.37 -5.86
CA LEU A 16 -12.72 3.30 -7.29
C LEU A 16 -13.22 4.64 -7.86
N GLU A 17 -13.96 5.41 -7.07
CA GLU A 17 -14.45 6.73 -7.48
C GLU A 17 -13.33 7.73 -7.80
N MET A 18 -12.16 7.53 -7.19
CA MET A 18 -10.94 8.34 -7.38
C MET A 18 -9.90 7.65 -8.26
N HIS A 19 -10.15 6.42 -8.71
CA HIS A 19 -9.21 5.69 -9.54
C HIS A 19 -9.01 6.40 -10.88
N PRO A 20 -7.76 6.43 -11.39
CA PRO A 20 -7.51 6.82 -12.76
C PRO A 20 -8.26 5.90 -13.71
N LYS A 21 -8.73 6.49 -14.81
CA LYS A 21 -9.39 5.76 -15.89
C LYS A 21 -8.50 5.77 -17.12
N ASP A 22 -8.53 4.67 -17.85
CA ASP A 22 -7.84 4.54 -19.12
C ASP A 22 -8.57 5.27 -20.26
N GLU A 23 -8.05 5.13 -21.48
CA GLU A 23 -8.61 5.74 -22.69
C GLU A 23 -10.00 5.20 -23.08
N PHE A 24 -10.42 4.07 -22.50
CA PHE A 24 -11.72 3.43 -22.72
C PHE A 24 -12.71 3.70 -21.59
N GLY A 25 -12.27 4.36 -20.52
CA GLY A 25 -13.09 4.71 -19.36
C GLY A 25 -13.13 3.62 -18.28
N ASP A 26 -12.32 2.57 -18.43
CA ASP A 26 -12.15 1.50 -17.46
C ASP A 26 -11.15 1.91 -16.38
N TYR A 27 -11.25 1.31 -15.19
CA TYR A 27 -10.36 1.63 -14.08
C TYR A 27 -8.96 1.07 -14.33
N ASP A 28 -7.96 1.93 -14.26
CA ASP A 28 -6.56 1.57 -14.44
C ASP A 28 -5.94 1.20 -13.09
N PHE A 29 -5.79 -0.10 -12.84
CA PHE A 29 -5.11 -0.64 -11.66
C PHE A 29 -3.60 -0.85 -11.88
N GLU A 30 -3.13 -0.66 -13.12
CA GLU A 30 -1.75 -0.89 -13.54
C GLU A 30 -0.92 0.40 -13.55
N THR A 31 -1.41 1.42 -12.86
CA THR A 31 -0.76 2.72 -12.82
C THR A 31 -0.46 3.10 -11.37
N PRO A 32 0.77 3.56 -11.05
CA PRO A 32 1.13 4.01 -9.70
C PRO A 32 0.18 5.06 -9.12
N GLN A 33 -0.47 5.84 -9.99
CA GLN A 33 -1.46 6.87 -9.66
C GLN A 33 -2.72 6.29 -9.01
N ALA A 34 -2.99 4.99 -9.17
CA ALA A 34 -4.05 4.30 -8.45
C ALA A 34 -3.72 4.12 -6.96
N LEU A 35 -2.44 4.15 -6.61
CA LEU A 35 -1.94 3.99 -5.24
C LEU A 35 -1.75 5.35 -4.56
N ASP A 36 -2.02 5.36 -3.25
CA ASP A 36 -1.72 6.46 -2.36
C ASP A 36 -0.22 6.47 -1.99
N LEU A 37 0.62 6.81 -2.98
CA LEU A 37 2.07 6.88 -2.86
C LEU A 37 2.54 7.78 -1.68
N PRO A 38 1.91 8.93 -1.39
CA PRO A 38 2.26 9.73 -0.20
C PRO A 38 2.10 8.94 1.10
N LEU A 39 1.00 8.19 1.26
CA LEU A 39 0.76 7.39 2.45
C LEU A 39 1.72 6.20 2.55
N ILE A 40 2.03 5.54 1.43
CA ILE A 40 3.04 4.46 1.39
C ILE A 40 4.39 4.98 1.89
N ASN A 41 4.86 6.12 1.36
CA ASN A 41 6.13 6.72 1.74
C ASN A 41 6.17 7.13 3.21
N GLN A 42 5.07 7.68 3.73
CA GLN A 42 4.93 8.00 5.15
C GLN A 42 5.06 6.74 6.01
N HIS A 43 4.35 5.66 5.66
CA HIS A 43 4.37 4.42 6.43
C HIS A 43 5.72 3.72 6.37
N LEU A 44 6.35 3.66 5.20
CA LEU A 44 7.70 3.11 5.06
C LEU A 44 8.71 3.87 5.91
N THR A 45 8.67 5.21 5.89
CA THR A 45 9.56 6.05 6.70
C THR A 45 9.33 5.81 8.19
N ALA A 46 8.08 5.74 8.63
CA ALA A 46 7.74 5.48 10.03
C ALA A 46 8.19 4.08 10.48
N LEU A 47 7.95 3.05 9.67
CA LEU A 47 8.40 1.68 9.93
C LEU A 47 9.92 1.58 10.03
N LEU A 48 10.66 2.21 9.11
CA LEU A 48 12.13 2.25 9.13
C LEU A 48 12.69 2.98 10.37
N ASN A 49 11.93 3.92 10.93
CA ASN A 49 12.23 4.59 12.21
C ASN A 49 11.77 3.78 13.44
N GLY A 50 11.26 2.56 13.26
CA GLY A 50 10.79 1.70 14.34
C GLY A 50 9.47 2.15 14.97
N GLN A 51 8.70 2.99 14.29
CA GLN A 51 7.37 3.45 14.70
C GLN A 51 6.30 2.44 14.25
N GLU A 52 5.18 2.41 14.96
CA GLU A 52 3.99 1.65 14.56
C GLU A 52 3.16 2.45 13.57
N VAL A 53 2.61 1.78 12.55
CA VAL A 53 1.71 2.35 11.54
C VAL A 53 0.43 1.54 11.44
N GLN A 54 -0.65 2.21 11.05
CA GLN A 54 -1.94 1.58 10.82
C GLN A 54 -2.09 1.26 9.34
N LEU A 55 -1.82 0.02 8.95
CA LEU A 55 -1.94 -0.41 7.57
C LEU A 55 -3.41 -0.36 7.15
N PRO A 56 -3.73 0.27 6.01
CA PRO A 56 -5.09 0.24 5.47
C PRO A 56 -5.46 -1.18 5.02
N TYR A 57 -6.76 -1.40 4.82
CA TYR A 57 -7.30 -2.58 4.16
C TYR A 57 -8.14 -2.13 2.98
N TYR A 58 -7.88 -2.70 1.80
CA TYR A 58 -8.68 -2.42 0.61
C TYR A 58 -9.59 -3.60 0.29
N ASP A 59 -10.89 -3.33 0.14
CA ASP A 59 -11.86 -4.35 -0.24
C ASP A 59 -12.08 -4.32 -1.76
N PHE A 60 -11.45 -5.25 -2.47
CA PHE A 60 -11.56 -5.39 -3.92
C PHE A 60 -12.98 -5.71 -4.42
N LYS A 61 -13.87 -6.22 -3.56
CA LYS A 61 -15.26 -6.48 -3.97
C LYS A 61 -16.08 -5.20 -4.03
N THR A 62 -15.81 -4.26 -3.12
CA THR A 62 -16.51 -2.98 -3.05
C THR A 62 -15.73 -1.85 -3.72
N GLY A 63 -14.43 -2.04 -3.96
CA GLY A 63 -13.53 -1.05 -4.53
C GLY A 63 -13.31 0.14 -3.60
N LYS A 64 -13.29 -0.10 -2.28
CA LYS A 64 -13.16 0.94 -1.27
C LYS A 64 -12.15 0.56 -0.21
N ARG A 65 -11.43 1.57 0.28
CA ARG A 65 -10.60 1.45 1.47
C ARG A 65 -11.50 1.37 2.71
N SER A 66 -11.23 0.38 3.56
CA SER A 66 -11.97 0.19 4.80
C SER A 66 -11.46 1.12 5.90
N GLU A 67 -12.35 1.48 6.82
CA GLU A 67 -11.95 2.10 8.10
C GLU A 67 -11.15 1.14 9.00
N LYS A 68 -11.18 -0.17 8.70
CA LYS A 68 -10.39 -1.16 9.41
C LYS A 68 -8.92 -1.05 9.02
N THR A 69 -8.07 -0.99 10.03
CA THR A 69 -6.62 -0.98 9.87
C THR A 69 -5.97 -2.09 10.68
N THR A 70 -4.80 -2.54 10.26
CA THR A 70 -3.98 -3.50 11.01
C THR A 70 -2.70 -2.81 11.49
N PRO A 71 -2.37 -2.86 12.80
CA PRO A 71 -1.12 -2.29 13.28
C PRO A 71 0.07 -3.09 12.74
N MET A 72 1.11 -2.38 12.32
CA MET A 72 2.39 -2.96 11.92
C MET A 72 3.52 -2.14 12.53
N ARG A 73 4.53 -2.84 13.04
CA ARG A 73 5.80 -2.26 13.48
C ARG A 73 6.93 -3.14 12.96
N LEU A 74 8.02 -2.53 12.52
CA LEU A 74 9.19 -3.26 12.07
C LEU A 74 10.15 -3.51 13.23
N GLU A 75 10.46 -4.77 13.49
CA GLU A 75 11.48 -5.15 14.47
C GLU A 75 12.90 -5.12 13.88
N SER A 76 13.90 -4.96 14.75
CA SER A 76 15.31 -4.82 14.35
C SER A 76 15.89 -5.98 13.51
N ASN A 77 15.25 -7.16 13.54
CA ASN A 77 15.64 -8.36 12.80
C ASN A 77 14.66 -8.73 11.68
N GLU A 78 13.80 -7.79 11.26
CA GLU A 78 12.81 -7.98 10.22
C GLU A 78 13.18 -7.23 8.93
N ILE A 79 12.77 -7.81 7.80
CA ILE A 79 12.93 -7.23 6.47
C ILE A 79 11.53 -7.09 5.87
N ILE A 80 11.21 -5.89 5.39
CA ILE A 80 9.97 -5.63 4.68
C ILE A 80 10.08 -6.22 3.28
N LEU A 81 9.17 -7.12 2.95
CA LEU A 81 8.94 -7.60 1.58
C LEU A 81 7.77 -6.81 0.99
N ILE A 82 8.06 -6.04 -0.06
CA ILE A 82 7.08 -5.31 -0.85
C ILE A 82 6.93 -6.05 -2.18
N ASP A 83 5.73 -6.55 -2.46
CA ASP A 83 5.37 -7.04 -3.78
C ASP A 83 4.56 -5.95 -4.47
N SER A 84 4.98 -5.53 -5.66
CA SER A 84 4.29 -4.48 -6.42
C SER A 84 4.66 -4.55 -7.89
N LEU A 85 3.69 -4.23 -8.75
CA LEU A 85 3.91 -4.10 -10.20
C LEU A 85 4.82 -2.90 -10.54
N HIS A 86 4.87 -1.87 -9.68
CA HIS A 86 5.59 -0.60 -9.94
C HIS A 86 6.61 -0.21 -8.87
N GLY A 87 7.25 -1.17 -8.21
CA GLY A 87 8.05 -0.92 -6.99
C GLY A 87 9.27 0.01 -7.13
N LEU A 88 9.65 0.37 -8.35
CA LEU A 88 10.74 1.30 -8.67
C LEU A 88 10.26 2.50 -9.49
N TYR A 89 9.00 2.90 -9.36
CA TYR A 89 8.46 4.05 -10.07
C TYR A 89 9.27 5.33 -9.72
N PRO A 90 9.80 6.07 -10.72
CA PRO A 90 10.70 7.21 -10.53
C PRO A 90 10.03 8.48 -10.02
#